data_AF-A0AAD3NT32-F1
#
_entry.id   AF-A0AAD3NT32-F1
#
_cell.length_a   1.000
_cell.length_b   1.000
_cell.length_c   1.000
_cell.angle_alpha   90.00
_cell.angle_beta   90.00
_cell.angle_gamma   90.00
#
_symmetry.space_group_name_H-M   'P 1'
#
loop_
_entity.id
_entity.type
_entity.pdbx_description
1 polymer ?
#
loop_
_entity_poly.entity_id
_entity_poly.type
_entity_poly.pdbx_seq_one_letter_code
_entity_poly.pdbx_strand_id
1 'polypeptide(L)'
;MAFPTNEVSATTNDVETVLNEICEVLKAHEDRYDGVIVDTENMQNDACRFAASLKASLSQWARQGKKVVWIKVPKEQAKLVPVAIEVGFGYHHAEPSYVMLVHWIPQTPPTIPDNASHQAGVAAFVFNEEGEVLVVQEKCGPYKDSGLWKMPTGRINQGEGIKEGAVREVQEETGVNATYLTFFL
;
A
#
# COMPACT_ATOMS: atom_id res chain seq x y z
N MET A 1 -9.40 1.22 69.94
CA MET A 1 -9.26 2.04 68.73
C MET A 1 -8.92 1.11 67.59
N ALA A 2 -9.88 0.84 66.70
CA ALA A 2 -9.65 0.10 65.46
C ALA A 2 -9.96 1.08 64.31
N PHE A 3 -8.99 1.28 63.43
CA PHE A 3 -9.22 2.01 62.18
C PHE A 3 -9.82 1.04 61.15
N PRO A 4 -10.89 1.39 60.43
CA PRO A 4 -11.32 0.58 59.31
C PRO A 4 -10.39 0.83 58.11
N THR A 5 -9.88 -0.25 57.54
CA THR A 5 -9.22 -0.30 56.24
C THR A 5 -10.28 -0.22 55.14
N ASN A 6 -10.26 0.85 54.34
CA ASN A 6 -10.98 0.89 53.06
C ASN A 6 -10.01 0.45 51.96
N GLU A 7 -10.07 -0.81 51.55
CA GLU A 7 -9.56 -1.22 50.25
C GLU A 7 -10.56 -0.76 49.18
N VAL A 8 -10.15 0.22 48.37
CA VAL A 8 -10.87 0.57 47.15
C VAL A 8 -10.37 -0.36 46.05
N SER A 9 -11.11 -1.44 45.79
CA SER A 9 -10.88 -2.30 44.63
C SER A 9 -11.52 -1.67 43.40
N ALA A 10 -10.76 -0.85 42.65
CA ALA A 10 -11.13 -0.51 41.28
C ALA A 10 -10.91 -1.75 40.41
N THR A 11 -11.95 -2.22 39.71
CA THR A 11 -11.80 -3.37 38.81
C THR A 11 -11.02 -2.94 37.56
N THR A 12 -10.29 -3.86 36.94
CA THR A 12 -9.52 -3.62 35.71
C THR A 12 -10.39 -3.05 34.57
N ASN A 13 -11.68 -3.39 34.53
CA ASN A 13 -12.65 -2.87 33.56
C ASN A 13 -12.95 -1.37 33.73
N ASP A 14 -12.95 -0.86 34.97
CA ASP A 14 -13.26 0.56 35.23
C ASP A 14 -12.10 1.47 34.76
N VAL A 15 -10.86 0.98 34.88
CA VAL A 15 -9.67 1.69 34.40
C VAL A 15 -9.58 1.67 32.87
N GLU A 16 -9.94 0.55 32.23
CA GLU A 16 -9.98 0.42 30.77
C GLU A 16 -11.07 1.31 30.14
N THR A 17 -12.22 1.42 30.81
CA THR A 17 -13.33 2.28 30.39
C THR A 17 -12.98 3.76 30.52
N VAL A 18 -12.32 4.17 31.61
CA VAL A 18 -11.89 5.56 31.83
C VAL A 18 -10.71 5.94 30.92
N LEU A 19 -9.79 5.02 30.63
CA LEU A 19 -8.69 5.27 29.67
C LEU A 19 -9.19 5.44 28.23
N ASN A 20 -10.27 4.74 27.86
CA ASN A 20 -10.93 4.93 26.57
C ASN A 20 -11.58 6.32 26.40
N GLU A 21 -11.92 7.02 27.49
CA GLU A 21 -12.51 8.37 27.45
C GLU A 21 -11.49 9.52 27.39
N ILE A 22 -10.20 9.26 27.64
CA ILE A 22 -9.15 10.31 27.72
C ILE A 22 -8.23 10.31 26.47
N CYS A 23 -8.44 9.42 25.51
CA CYS A 23 -7.58 9.32 24.32
C CYS A 23 -8.12 10.17 23.16
N GLU A 24 -7.30 11.12 22.69
CA GLU A 24 -7.63 11.96 21.53
C GLU A 24 -7.79 11.11 20.26
N VAL A 25 -8.83 11.40 19.50
CA VAL A 25 -9.09 10.79 18.19
C VAL A 25 -8.02 11.23 17.21
N LEU A 26 -7.52 10.30 16.40
CA LEU A 26 -6.51 10.56 15.39
C LEU A 26 -7.04 11.55 14.35
N LYS A 27 -6.18 12.49 13.95
CA LYS A 27 -6.45 13.37 12.82
C LYS A 27 -6.54 12.51 11.55
N ALA A 28 -7.58 12.76 10.78
CA ALA A 28 -7.86 12.03 9.57
C ALA A 28 -8.75 12.85 8.64
N HIS A 29 -8.75 12.49 7.36
CA HIS A 29 -9.66 13.03 6.36
C HIS A 29 -10.51 11.91 5.75
N GLU A 30 -11.70 12.27 5.28
CA GLU A 30 -12.65 11.32 4.72
C GLU A 30 -12.51 11.23 3.20
N ASP A 31 -12.70 10.04 2.65
CA ASP A 31 -12.83 9.83 1.21
C ASP A 31 -14.31 9.90 0.76
N ARG A 32 -14.56 9.67 -0.55
CA ARG A 32 -15.91 9.75 -1.15
C ARG A 32 -16.79 8.51 -0.89
N TYR A 33 -16.29 7.51 -0.19
CA TYR A 33 -16.88 6.18 -0.04
C TYR A 33 -17.00 5.73 1.42
N ASP A 34 -17.16 6.68 2.34
CA ASP A 34 -17.21 6.46 3.79
C ASP A 34 -15.91 5.88 4.37
N GLY A 35 -14.79 6.06 3.67
CA GLY A 35 -13.46 5.72 4.15
C GLY A 35 -12.80 6.88 4.90
N VAL A 36 -11.82 6.52 5.72
CA VAL A 36 -11.04 7.44 6.54
C VAL A 36 -9.55 7.21 6.28
N ILE A 37 -8.80 8.28 6.08
CA ILE A 37 -7.35 8.25 5.87
C ILE A 37 -6.69 8.99 7.03
N VAL A 38 -5.90 8.25 7.82
CA VAL A 38 -5.22 8.79 9.01
C VAL A 38 -4.02 9.63 8.61
N ASP A 39 -3.92 10.83 9.19
CA ASP A 39 -2.82 11.75 8.96
C ASP A 39 -1.62 11.37 9.84
N THR A 40 -0.64 10.68 9.25
CA THR A 40 0.50 10.14 9.99
C THR A 40 1.68 11.11 10.18
N GLU A 41 1.64 12.26 9.51
CA GLU A 41 2.66 13.32 9.62
C GLU A 41 2.75 13.94 11.01
N ASN A 42 1.65 13.92 11.77
CA ASN A 42 1.57 14.46 13.13
C ASN A 42 1.55 13.38 14.22
N MET A 43 1.75 12.12 13.86
CA MET A 43 1.70 11.04 14.84
C MET A 43 2.91 11.11 15.76
N GLN A 44 2.64 11.29 17.05
CA GLN A 44 3.65 11.16 18.08
C GLN A 44 4.26 9.76 17.96
N ASN A 45 5.59 9.70 18.01
CA ASN A 45 6.39 8.49 17.84
C ASN A 45 6.25 7.50 19.04
N ASP A 46 5.13 7.53 19.74
CA ASP A 46 4.80 6.74 20.92
C ASP A 46 3.78 5.66 20.54
N ALA A 47 4.23 4.41 20.56
CA ALA A 47 3.42 3.24 20.21
C ALA A 47 2.21 3.05 21.13
N CYS A 48 2.36 3.30 22.43
CA CYS A 48 1.29 3.10 23.42
C CYS A 48 0.19 4.15 23.22
N ARG A 49 0.58 5.42 23.05
CA ARG A 49 -0.37 6.50 22.75
C ARG A 49 -1.07 6.27 21.42
N PHE A 50 -0.33 5.82 20.41
CA PHE A 50 -0.92 5.48 19.11
C PHE A 50 -1.96 4.36 19.24
N ALA A 51 -1.63 3.27 19.93
CA ALA A 51 -2.55 2.14 20.12
C ALA A 51 -3.88 2.58 20.76
N ALA A 52 -3.80 3.38 21.82
CA ALA A 52 -4.97 3.87 22.55
C ALA A 52 -5.81 4.82 21.68
N SER A 53 -5.16 5.77 21.01
CA SER A 53 -5.81 6.72 20.09
C SER A 53 -6.46 6.00 18.91
N LEU A 54 -5.81 4.98 18.35
CA LEU A 54 -6.33 4.19 17.23
C LEU A 54 -7.59 3.42 17.63
N LYS A 55 -7.60 2.76 18.79
CA LYS A 55 -8.79 2.06 19.32
C LYS A 55 -9.96 3.01 19.56
N ALA A 56 -9.71 4.17 20.16
CA ALA A 56 -10.72 5.20 20.37
C ALA A 56 -11.28 5.72 19.03
N SER A 57 -10.40 5.95 18.05
CA SER A 57 -10.77 6.43 16.72
C SER A 57 -11.62 5.42 15.95
N LEU A 58 -11.25 4.14 15.94
CA LEU A 58 -12.05 3.08 15.32
C LEU A 58 -13.46 2.99 15.93
N SER A 59 -13.57 3.10 17.26
CA SER A 59 -14.85 3.09 17.96
C SER A 59 -15.72 4.30 17.60
N GLN A 60 -15.12 5.46 17.35
CA GLN A 60 -15.83 6.64 16.85
C GLN A 60 -16.27 6.47 15.39
N TRP A 61 -15.36 6.06 14.52
CA TRP A 61 -15.63 5.89 13.08
C TRP A 61 -16.68 4.81 12.82
N ALA A 62 -16.71 3.75 13.63
CA ALA A 62 -17.77 2.75 13.61
C ALA A 62 -19.14 3.36 13.92
N ARG A 63 -19.25 4.20 14.95
CA ARG A 63 -20.50 4.91 15.30
C ARG A 63 -20.94 5.90 14.22
N GLN A 64 -19.99 6.45 13.47
CA GLN A 64 -20.23 7.34 12.33
C GLN A 64 -20.56 6.61 11.03
N GLY A 65 -20.59 5.27 11.04
CA GLY A 65 -20.89 4.47 9.85
C GLY A 65 -19.76 4.43 8.81
N LYS A 66 -18.52 4.74 9.21
CA LYS A 66 -17.35 4.59 8.34
C LYS A 66 -17.06 3.13 8.07
N LYS A 67 -16.56 2.85 6.86
CA LYS A 67 -16.38 1.49 6.34
C LYS A 67 -14.93 1.04 6.37
N VAL A 68 -14.03 1.88 5.88
CA VAL A 68 -12.62 1.54 5.71
C VAL A 68 -11.73 2.58 6.37
N VAL A 69 -10.65 2.14 6.99
CA VAL A 69 -9.62 3.01 7.56
C VAL A 69 -8.29 2.69 6.92
N TRP A 70 -7.61 3.72 6.45
CA TRP A 70 -6.31 3.66 5.81
C TRP A 70 -5.26 4.34 6.67
N ILE A 71 -4.11 3.70 6.85
CA ILE A 71 -2.96 4.27 7.55
C ILE A 71 -1.73 4.15 6.66
N LYS A 72 -1.20 5.30 6.23
CA LYS A 72 0.07 5.38 5.53
C LYS A 72 1.19 5.52 6.55
N VAL A 73 1.91 4.43 6.85
CA VAL A 73 3.02 4.47 7.83
C VAL A 73 4.34 4.72 7.09
N PRO A 74 5.00 5.89 7.26
CA PRO A 74 6.32 6.14 6.68
C PRO A 74 7.37 5.16 7.22
N LYS A 75 8.40 4.86 6.43
CA LYS A 75 9.47 3.92 6.84
C LYS A 75 10.15 4.34 8.16
N GLU A 76 10.24 5.63 8.43
CA GLU A 76 10.82 6.21 9.66
C GLU A 76 9.98 5.88 10.91
N GLN A 77 8.70 5.54 10.72
CA GLN A 77 7.75 5.20 11.77
C GLN A 77 7.36 3.70 11.73
N ALA A 78 8.19 2.83 11.14
CA ALA A 78 7.90 1.41 10.99
C ALA A 78 7.51 0.67 12.29
N LYS A 79 7.94 1.19 13.46
CA LYS A 79 7.52 0.71 14.78
C LYS A 79 6.01 0.79 15.05
N LEU A 80 5.27 1.61 14.30
CA LEU A 80 3.80 1.72 14.43
C LEU A 80 3.07 0.61 13.67
N VAL A 81 3.74 -0.07 12.73
CA VAL A 81 3.16 -1.18 11.96
C VAL A 81 2.67 -2.30 12.87
N PRO A 82 3.49 -2.92 13.75
CA PRO A 82 3.02 -4.00 14.61
C PRO A 82 1.83 -3.56 15.49
N VAL A 83 1.84 -2.32 15.98
CA VAL A 83 0.73 -1.75 16.78
C VAL A 83 -0.58 -1.71 15.99
N ALA A 84 -0.55 -1.26 14.74
CA ALA A 84 -1.74 -1.24 13.89
C ALA A 84 -2.23 -2.66 13.55
N ILE A 85 -1.30 -3.59 13.28
CA ILE A 85 -1.63 -5.00 13.00
C ILE A 85 -2.33 -5.65 14.22
N GLU A 86 -1.84 -5.40 15.43
CA GLU A 86 -2.47 -5.91 16.68
C GLU A 86 -3.91 -5.41 16.88
N VAL A 87 -4.24 -4.23 16.35
CA VAL A 87 -5.59 -3.66 16.39
C VAL A 87 -6.48 -4.21 15.26
N GLY A 88 -5.92 -4.99 14.33
CA GLY A 88 -6.65 -5.68 13.26
C GLY A 88 -6.47 -5.08 11.87
N PHE A 89 -5.48 -4.21 11.67
CA PHE A 89 -5.11 -3.78 10.32
C PHE A 89 -4.41 -4.90 9.55
N GLY A 90 -4.60 -4.92 8.24
CA GLY A 90 -3.85 -5.75 7.31
C GLY A 90 -2.96 -4.91 6.39
N TYR A 91 -1.98 -5.55 5.75
CA TYR A 91 -1.22 -4.93 4.68
C TYR A 91 -2.07 -4.81 3.41
N HIS A 92 -2.05 -3.63 2.78
CA HIS A 92 -2.61 -3.48 1.44
C HIS A 92 -1.49 -3.42 0.39
N HIS A 93 -0.59 -2.44 0.48
CA HIS A 93 0.55 -2.34 -0.43
C HIS A 93 1.72 -1.62 0.27
N ALA A 94 2.88 -1.62 -0.38
CA ALA A 94 4.05 -0.92 0.11
C ALA A 94 4.77 -0.22 -1.05
N GLU A 95 5.40 0.90 -0.72
CA GLU A 95 6.30 1.65 -1.58
C GLU A 95 7.67 1.74 -0.87
N PRO A 96 8.75 2.13 -1.57
CA PRO A 96 10.07 2.25 -0.95
C PRO A 96 10.13 3.14 0.30
N SER A 97 9.19 4.08 0.46
CA SER A 97 9.15 5.04 1.56
C SER A 97 8.05 4.80 2.60
N TYR A 98 7.08 3.92 2.36
CA TYR A 98 5.98 3.69 3.30
C TYR A 98 5.27 2.35 3.10
N VAL A 99 4.51 1.92 4.10
CA VAL A 99 3.52 0.84 3.97
C VAL A 99 2.12 1.38 4.15
N MET A 100 1.19 0.93 3.31
CA MET A 100 -0.24 1.22 3.45
C MET A 100 -0.93 0.07 4.16
N LEU A 101 -1.52 0.39 5.31
CA LEU A 101 -2.34 -0.53 6.09
C LEU A 101 -3.82 -0.20 5.91
N VAL A 102 -4.66 -1.22 5.96
CA VAL A 102 -6.10 -1.07 5.83
C VAL A 102 -6.86 -1.88 6.88
N HIS A 103 -7.96 -1.33 7.37
CA HIS A 103 -8.89 -2.01 8.26
C HIS A 103 -10.34 -1.80 7.78
N TRP A 104 -11.10 -2.88 7.73
CA TRP A 104 -12.53 -2.86 7.42
C TRP A 104 -13.34 -2.93 8.71
N ILE A 105 -14.12 -1.89 9.00
CA ILE A 105 -14.87 -1.75 10.24
C ILE A 105 -16.14 -2.64 10.27
N PRO A 106 -16.96 -2.71 9.19
CA PRO A 106 -18.20 -3.48 9.21
C PRO A 106 -17.97 -4.99 9.33
N GLN A 107 -18.96 -5.71 9.85
CA GLN A 107 -18.98 -7.18 9.87
C GLN A 107 -19.36 -7.80 8.50
N THR A 108 -19.64 -6.97 7.51
CA THR A 108 -19.91 -7.41 6.13
C THR A 108 -18.61 -7.76 5.43
N PRO A 109 -18.66 -8.55 4.34
CA PRO A 109 -17.48 -8.76 3.50
C PRO A 109 -16.85 -7.43 3.06
N PRO A 110 -15.51 -7.30 3.11
CA PRO A 110 -14.83 -6.10 2.67
C PRO A 110 -14.99 -5.88 1.17
N THR A 111 -15.24 -4.64 0.77
CA THR A 111 -15.29 -4.23 -0.65
C THR A 111 -14.06 -3.42 -1.07
N ILE A 112 -12.95 -3.63 -0.35
CA ILE A 112 -11.67 -2.97 -0.62
C ILE A 112 -11.04 -3.69 -1.83
N PRO A 113 -10.67 -2.99 -2.91
CA PRO A 113 -9.97 -3.61 -4.02
C PRO A 113 -8.65 -4.24 -3.55
N ASP A 114 -8.29 -5.39 -4.10
CA ASP A 114 -6.98 -5.98 -3.85
C ASP A 114 -5.87 -5.08 -4.42
N ASN A 115 -4.65 -5.29 -3.94
CA ASN A 115 -3.47 -4.61 -4.46
C ASN A 115 -3.10 -5.08 -5.88
N ALA A 116 -2.12 -4.40 -6.48
CA ALA A 116 -1.62 -4.75 -7.80
C ALA A 116 -1.10 -6.20 -7.81
N SER A 117 -1.81 -7.08 -8.52
CA SER A 117 -1.55 -8.52 -8.57
C SER A 117 -0.73 -8.95 -9.80
N HIS A 118 -0.66 -8.11 -10.82
CA HIS A 118 -0.04 -8.44 -12.09
C HIS A 118 1.17 -7.55 -12.37
N GLN A 119 2.19 -8.15 -13.00
CA GLN A 119 3.25 -7.40 -13.65
C GLN A 119 2.86 -7.19 -15.11
N ALA A 120 2.86 -5.94 -15.55
CA ALA A 120 2.67 -5.61 -16.95
C ALA A 120 4.03 -5.66 -17.68
N GLY A 121 4.05 -6.33 -18.82
CA GLY A 121 5.19 -6.36 -19.73
C GLY A 121 4.76 -6.03 -21.15
N VAL A 122 5.73 -5.63 -21.96
CA VAL A 122 5.53 -5.31 -23.37
C VAL A 122 6.57 -5.99 -24.23
N ALA A 123 6.18 -6.40 -25.43
CA ALA A 123 7.05 -6.85 -26.49
C ALA A 123 6.83 -5.95 -27.70
N ALA A 124 7.92 -5.39 -28.24
CA ALA A 124 7.84 -4.43 -29.33
C ALA A 124 8.13 -5.12 -30.67
N PHE A 125 7.12 -5.15 -31.55
CA PHE A 125 7.32 -5.55 -32.94
C PHE A 125 7.73 -4.32 -33.76
N VAL A 126 9.03 -4.19 -34.04
CA VAL A 126 9.59 -3.04 -34.76
C VAL A 126 10.04 -3.49 -36.14
N PHE A 127 9.61 -2.77 -37.17
CA PHE A 127 9.96 -3.04 -38.56
C PHE A 127 10.41 -1.78 -39.30
N ASN A 128 11.21 -1.94 -40.34
CA ASN A 128 11.63 -0.86 -41.23
C ASN A 128 10.82 -0.85 -42.54
N GLU A 129 11.09 0.13 -43.41
CA GLU A 129 10.42 0.26 -44.71
C GLU A 129 10.71 -0.91 -45.67
N GLU A 130 11.79 -1.64 -45.44
CA GLU A 130 12.18 -2.82 -46.23
C GLU A 130 11.50 -4.12 -45.75
N GLY A 131 10.70 -4.05 -44.68
CA GLY A 131 9.99 -5.19 -44.10
C GLY A 131 10.86 -6.09 -43.21
N GLU A 132 12.04 -5.63 -42.82
CA GLU A 132 12.89 -6.31 -41.84
C GLU A 132 12.41 -6.01 -40.42
N VAL A 133 12.64 -6.95 -39.50
CA VAL A 133 12.19 -6.86 -38.10
C VAL A 133 13.38 -6.76 -37.17
N LEU A 134 13.31 -5.83 -36.20
CA LEU A 134 14.31 -5.69 -35.16
C LEU A 134 14.18 -6.83 -34.14
N VAL A 135 15.28 -7.50 -33.89
CA VAL A 135 15.38 -8.60 -32.92
C VAL A 135 16.63 -8.44 -32.07
N VAL A 136 16.60 -9.00 -30.87
CA VAL A 136 17.69 -8.96 -29.89
C VAL A 136 18.07 -10.36 -29.41
N GLN A 137 19.30 -10.50 -28.94
CA GLN A 137 19.77 -11.66 -28.18
C GLN A 137 20.21 -11.21 -26.79
N GLU A 138 19.80 -11.96 -25.76
CA GLU A 138 20.11 -11.64 -24.37
C GLU A 138 21.61 -11.82 -24.08
N LYS A 139 22.24 -10.79 -23.48
CA LYS A 139 23.62 -10.87 -22.99
C LYS A 139 23.75 -11.58 -21.64
N CYS A 140 22.65 -11.68 -20.90
CA CYS A 140 22.56 -12.27 -19.57
C CYS A 140 21.15 -12.86 -19.36
N GLY A 141 21.02 -13.83 -18.46
CA GLY A 141 19.75 -14.52 -18.20
C GLY A 141 19.71 -15.94 -18.76
N PRO A 142 18.55 -16.62 -18.67
CA PRO A 142 18.40 -18.02 -19.03
C PRO A 142 18.62 -18.30 -20.53
N TYR A 143 18.49 -17.30 -21.40
CA TYR A 143 18.67 -17.44 -22.84
C TYR A 143 20.02 -16.93 -23.34
N LYS A 144 20.95 -16.59 -22.44
CA LYS A 144 22.32 -16.24 -22.82
C LYS A 144 22.96 -17.39 -23.61
N ASP A 145 23.65 -17.06 -24.70
CA ASP A 145 24.36 -18.00 -25.59
C ASP A 145 23.46 -19.07 -26.25
N SER A 146 22.13 -18.91 -26.18
CA SER A 146 21.17 -19.83 -26.81
C SER A 146 21.06 -19.65 -28.33
N GLY A 147 21.54 -18.53 -28.86
CA GLY A 147 21.34 -18.13 -30.25
C GLY A 147 19.89 -17.73 -30.59
N LEU A 148 18.99 -17.69 -29.60
CA LEU A 148 17.59 -17.32 -29.81
C LEU A 148 17.45 -15.82 -30.01
N TRP A 149 16.80 -15.46 -31.11
CA TRP A 149 16.38 -14.10 -31.40
C TRP A 149 14.96 -13.89 -30.92
N LYS A 150 14.73 -12.81 -30.17
CA LYS A 150 13.41 -12.40 -29.70
C LYS A 150 13.14 -10.94 -30.06
N MET A 151 11.89 -10.53 -29.96
CA MET A 151 11.53 -9.11 -30.00
C MET A 151 12.15 -8.39 -28.80
N PRO A 152 12.44 -7.08 -28.90
CA PRO A 152 12.72 -6.27 -27.71
C PRO A 152 11.56 -6.38 -26.71
N THR A 153 11.87 -6.62 -25.44
CA THR A 153 10.86 -6.86 -24.42
C THR A 153 11.25 -6.23 -23.10
N GLY A 154 10.27 -5.72 -22.35
CA GLY A 154 10.55 -5.34 -20.97
C GLY A 154 9.32 -5.08 -20.14
N ARG A 155 9.54 -4.55 -18.94
CA ARG A 155 8.50 -4.36 -17.93
C ARG A 155 7.96 -2.94 -18.04
N ILE A 156 6.66 -2.79 -17.83
CA ILE A 156 6.05 -1.46 -17.69
C ILE A 156 6.24 -1.02 -16.24
N ASN A 157 6.82 0.15 -16.06
CA ASN A 157 7.03 0.73 -14.74
C ASN A 157 5.70 1.21 -14.14
N GLN A 158 5.66 1.33 -12.82
CA GLN A 158 4.47 1.87 -12.14
C GLN A 158 4.22 3.31 -12.59
N GLY A 159 2.99 3.59 -13.04
CA GLY A 159 2.60 4.90 -13.56
C GLY A 159 3.05 5.18 -15.01
N GLU A 160 3.77 4.25 -15.66
CA GLU A 160 4.16 4.34 -17.06
C GLU A 160 3.06 3.78 -17.97
N GLY A 161 2.81 4.46 -19.10
CA GLY A 161 1.90 3.97 -20.13
C GLY A 161 2.55 2.90 -21.01
N ILE A 162 1.75 1.99 -21.56
CA ILE A 162 2.24 0.87 -22.40
C ILE A 162 3.03 1.38 -23.61
N LYS A 163 2.57 2.48 -24.22
CA LYS A 163 3.24 3.11 -25.37
C LYS A 163 4.63 3.62 -25.00
N GLU A 164 4.71 4.36 -23.90
CA GLU A 164 5.95 4.96 -23.42
C GLU A 164 6.95 3.88 -23.05
N GLY A 165 6.49 2.84 -22.34
CA GLY A 165 7.32 1.68 -22.01
C GLY A 165 7.82 0.94 -23.25
N ALA A 166 6.97 0.72 -24.26
CA ALA A 166 7.39 0.05 -25.50
C ALA A 166 8.53 0.81 -26.21
N VAL A 167 8.41 2.14 -26.33
CA VAL A 167 9.44 2.98 -26.97
C VAL A 167 10.71 3.02 -26.13
N ARG A 168 10.59 3.15 -24.80
CA ARG A 168 11.72 3.13 -23.87
C ARG A 168 12.50 1.82 -23.96
N GLU A 169 11.83 0.68 -23.89
CA GLU A 169 12.47 -0.65 -23.90
C GLU A 169 13.24 -0.89 -25.20
N VAL A 170 12.68 -0.50 -26.36
CA VAL A 170 13.40 -0.58 -27.65
C VAL A 170 14.68 0.26 -27.60
N GLN A 171 14.58 1.50 -27.10
CA GLN A 171 15.73 2.40 -27.00
C GLN A 171 16.79 1.89 -26.02
N GLU A 172 16.40 1.33 -24.87
CA GLU A 172 17.31 0.81 -23.84
C GLU A 172 18.04 -0.46 -24.29
N GLU A 173 17.35 -1.39 -24.94
CA GLU A 173 17.95 -2.66 -25.38
C GLU A 173 18.79 -2.53 -26.66
N THR A 174 18.39 -1.64 -27.58
CA THR A 174 18.95 -1.60 -28.95
C THR A 174 19.60 -0.28 -29.33
N GLY A 175 19.29 0.81 -28.63
CA GLY A 175 19.71 2.15 -29.00
C GLY A 175 18.90 2.80 -30.14
N VAL A 176 17.89 2.09 -30.68
CA VAL A 176 17.07 2.55 -31.81
C VAL A 176 15.90 3.41 -31.33
N ASN A 177 15.74 4.59 -31.93
CA ASN A 177 14.56 5.42 -31.73
C ASN A 177 13.40 4.90 -32.59
N ALA A 178 12.39 4.31 -31.96
CA ALA A 178 11.18 3.84 -32.61
C ALA A 178 10.00 4.80 -32.41
N THR A 179 9.12 4.89 -33.41
CA THR A 179 7.84 5.60 -33.28
C THR A 179 6.73 4.60 -33.02
N TYR A 180 5.97 4.80 -31.96
CA TYR A 180 4.79 3.97 -31.67
C TYR A 180 3.72 4.17 -32.75
N LEU A 181 3.23 3.06 -33.29
CA LEU A 181 2.14 3.04 -34.25
C LEU A 181 0.82 2.65 -33.59
N THR A 182 0.75 1.46 -33.02
CA THR A 182 -0.46 0.93 -32.38
C THR A 182 -0.11 -0.20 -31.43
N PHE A 183 -1.10 -0.61 -30.65
CA PHE A 183 -1.07 -1.74 -29.76
C PHE A 183 -2.14 -2.74 -30.20
N PHE A 184 -1.86 -4.03 -30.07
CA PHE A 184 -2.77 -5.11 -30.42
C PHE A 184 -2.92 -6.05 -29.20
N LEU A 185 -4.16 -6.36 -28.83
CA LEU A 185 -4.54 -7.42 -27.89
C LEU A 185 -5.50 -8.39 -28.57
#